data_AF-A0A0S7BJC7-F1
#
_entry.id   AF-A0A0S7BJC7-F1
#
_cell.length_a   1.000
_cell.length_b   1.000
_cell.length_c   1.000
_cell.angle_alpha   90.00
_cell.angle_beta   90.00
_cell.angle_gamma   90.00
#
_symmetry.space_group_name_H-M   'P 1'
#
loop_
_entity.id
_entity.type
_entity.pdbx_description
1 polymer ?
#
loop_
_entity_poly.entity_id
_entity_poly.type
_entity_poly.pdbx_seq_one_letter_code
_entity_poly.pdbx_strand_id
1 'polypeptide(L)'
;MKRFTGALACLLFFLTATFGTLVSPVQAAISTTPDPTGSPTQAADTSNASGAEGGCFTTNAWHETENYLIYHMIRVDEQNMILPWYDPSNLCNSYDHMLHLVFEWWLNMERNPAEPDLPYYLMHQIWQSTSEPDYDPKGLGGDQLAMAISSWTLYYAYTGDTRALDDMVLIANHVLDNGMSPATDLWPNLPYPYNVTRLDKMDGDMIFHENFTMLDKAGSFGYELVNLYKITGNTRYLQAAVKIANTLANHTQAGDEVTSPLPYRVNTKTGELPVGGNPYTTYWTGLLMLWEGLEGLGQGNIADYQTAHTKVLNWLRTYPVHNNQWGPFFEDGPGWSITQTNAVTLAMYIMDHRDLWGPTWQADARSALDWPYAALDNLGWIDYGVELIDEQTGYRKPGNSHNSRQASMELRYAELTGDTSRVTNSVRQLSWATYSVDFDGKNRYPYDNIWLTDGYGDYVRHYLRAMAAAPWLAPDDQDHLLRTSSIIKFIRYQPDRIEYRTFDGSAQEKLKITSFMPLSVTANGVPLQRLNSISDLETQTGFTLGAPGDLPTVMRIHHENATSIVISGVPPKYLFLPLIQQIPQ
;
A
#
# COMPACT_ATOMS: atom_id res chain seq x y z
N MET A 1 -59.93 -10.08 25.52
CA MET A 1 -61.20 -9.72 24.84
C MET A 1 -61.77 -8.47 25.50
N LYS A 2 -62.42 -7.57 24.73
CA LYS A 2 -63.04 -6.27 25.16
C LYS A 2 -61.98 -5.26 25.70
N ARG A 3 -61.78 -4.02 25.18
CA ARG A 3 -62.65 -2.90 24.72
C ARG A 3 -63.45 -2.26 25.87
N PHE A 4 -63.49 -0.93 26.09
CA PHE A 4 -62.84 0.26 25.47
C PHE A 4 -62.75 1.37 26.59
N THR A 5 -62.62 2.71 26.47
CA THR A 5 -62.87 3.73 25.42
C THR A 5 -62.15 5.07 25.76
N GLY A 6 -61.57 5.79 24.78
CA GLY A 6 -61.34 7.27 24.81
C GLY A 6 -60.18 7.84 25.67
N ALA A 7 -59.67 9.06 25.41
CA ALA A 7 -59.88 9.95 24.25
C ALA A 7 -58.76 11.01 24.06
N LEU A 8 -58.36 11.18 22.79
CA LEU A 8 -57.99 12.41 22.07
C LEU A 8 -57.35 13.63 22.80
N ALA A 9 -56.12 13.98 22.43
CA ALA A 9 -55.60 15.36 22.43
C ALA A 9 -54.46 15.51 21.40
N CYS A 10 -54.51 16.55 20.56
CA CYS A 10 -53.44 16.91 19.61
C CYS A 10 -52.67 18.14 20.10
N LEU A 11 -51.41 18.27 19.69
CA LEU A 11 -50.67 19.54 19.78
C LEU A 11 -49.87 19.74 18.49
N LEU A 12 -50.26 20.75 17.72
CA LEU A 12 -49.47 21.25 16.59
C LEU A 12 -48.46 22.27 17.11
N PHE A 13 -47.26 22.29 16.54
CA PHE A 13 -46.44 23.48 16.50
C PHE A 13 -46.43 24.04 15.07
N PHE A 14 -46.87 25.28 14.93
CA PHE A 14 -46.72 26.08 13.71
C PHE A 14 -45.49 26.98 13.86
N LEU A 15 -44.66 27.04 12.83
CA LEU A 15 -43.83 28.21 12.55
C LEU A 15 -43.65 28.31 11.04
N THR A 16 -43.87 29.51 10.51
CA THR A 16 -43.96 29.81 9.08
C THR A 16 -43.34 31.16 8.78
N ALA A 17 -42.99 31.39 7.51
CA ALA A 17 -42.45 32.64 6.95
C ALA A 17 -40.94 32.86 7.21
N THR A 18 -40.13 33.35 6.26
CA THR A 18 -40.42 33.68 4.84
C THR A 18 -39.15 33.62 3.97
N PHE A 19 -39.33 33.55 2.65
CA PHE A 19 -38.25 33.74 1.66
C PHE A 19 -37.67 35.16 1.71
N GLY A 20 -36.38 35.28 1.39
CA GLY A 20 -35.72 36.56 1.12
C GLY A 20 -34.42 36.36 0.34
N THR A 21 -34.41 36.66 -0.97
CA THR A 21 -33.25 36.53 -1.85
C THR A 21 -32.45 37.83 -1.93
N LEU A 22 -31.13 37.78 -1.69
CA LEU A 22 -30.18 38.81 -2.12
C LEU A 22 -28.87 38.15 -2.56
N VAL A 23 -28.09 38.86 -3.41
CA VAL A 23 -27.04 38.28 -4.24
C VAL A 23 -25.71 39.01 -4.05
N SER A 24 -24.66 38.26 -3.70
CA SER A 24 -23.23 38.57 -3.80
C SER A 24 -22.67 39.79 -3.02
N PRO A 25 -21.33 39.91 -2.89
CA PRO A 25 -20.27 38.90 -3.04
C PRO A 25 -19.54 38.63 -1.70
N VAL A 26 -18.90 37.46 -1.58
CA VAL A 26 -17.89 37.25 -0.52
C VAL A 26 -16.60 37.98 -0.92
N GLN A 27 -16.06 38.79 -0.02
CA GLN A 27 -14.81 39.54 -0.25
C GLN A 27 -13.59 38.64 -0.14
N ALA A 28 -12.56 38.95 -0.94
CA ALA A 28 -11.34 38.16 -1.02
C ALA A 28 -10.60 38.11 0.34
N ALA A 29 -10.22 36.91 0.76
CA ALA A 29 -9.24 36.72 1.82
C ALA A 29 -7.87 37.22 1.33
N ILE A 30 -7.23 38.09 2.11
CA ILE A 30 -5.95 38.71 1.75
C ILE A 30 -4.82 37.69 1.97
N SER A 31 -3.96 37.52 0.97
CA SER A 31 -2.77 36.67 1.06
C SER A 31 -1.76 37.24 2.05
N THR A 32 -1.64 36.62 3.23
CA THR A 32 -0.51 36.84 4.14
C THR A 32 0.60 35.85 3.80
N THR A 33 1.62 36.30 3.07
CA THR A 33 2.85 35.55 2.86
C THR A 33 3.52 35.23 4.20
N PRO A 34 3.91 33.97 4.48
CA PRO A 34 4.70 33.64 5.67
C PRO A 34 6.05 34.37 5.68
N ASP A 35 6.47 34.80 6.87
CA ASP A 35 7.80 35.39 7.08
C ASP A 35 8.88 34.29 7.06
N PRO A 36 9.91 34.38 6.19
CA PRO A 36 10.92 33.34 6.04
C PRO A 36 11.99 33.32 7.14
N THR A 37 11.83 34.06 8.25
CA THR A 37 12.85 34.24 9.29
C THR A 37 12.62 33.49 10.60
N GLY A 38 11.68 32.53 10.62
CA GLY A 38 11.52 31.59 11.74
C GLY A 38 12.74 30.66 11.89
N SER A 39 13.67 31.02 12.76
CA SER A 39 14.86 30.19 13.07
C SER A 39 14.46 28.78 13.47
N PRO A 40 14.99 27.72 12.81
CA PRO A 40 14.71 26.35 13.22
C PRO A 40 15.28 26.10 14.62
N THR A 41 14.45 25.54 15.51
CA THR A 41 14.94 24.85 16.70
C THR A 41 15.92 23.75 16.30
N GLN A 42 16.89 23.48 17.18
CA GLN A 42 18.11 22.74 16.86
C GLN A 42 17.84 21.47 16.03
N ALA A 43 18.48 21.37 14.87
CA ALA A 43 18.39 20.19 14.02
C ALA A 43 18.87 18.96 14.81
N ALA A 44 18.00 17.96 14.95
CA ALA A 44 18.38 16.65 15.46
C ALA A 44 19.46 16.04 14.54
N ASP A 45 20.42 15.33 15.14
CA ASP A 45 21.60 14.87 14.42
C ASP A 45 21.24 13.83 13.34
N THR A 46 21.33 14.24 12.08
CA THR A 46 20.99 13.40 10.92
C THR A 46 22.02 12.30 10.65
N SER A 47 23.18 12.32 11.32
CA SER A 47 24.20 11.26 11.19
C SER A 47 23.77 9.92 11.81
N ASN A 48 22.83 9.92 12.75
CA ASN A 48 22.25 8.69 13.32
C ASN A 48 21.06 8.15 12.49
N ALA A 49 20.32 9.01 11.79
CA ALA A 49 19.16 8.61 10.98
C ALA A 49 19.49 8.25 9.52
N SER A 50 20.75 8.44 9.11
CA SER A 50 21.30 7.95 7.85
C SER A 50 22.41 6.94 8.17
N GLY A 51 22.35 5.75 7.57
CA GLY A 51 23.23 4.62 7.91
C GLY A 51 24.69 4.83 7.49
N ALA A 52 25.42 5.69 8.20
CA ALA A 52 26.76 6.17 7.84
C ALA A 52 27.84 5.06 7.78
N GLU A 53 27.63 3.93 8.45
CA GLU A 53 28.52 2.75 8.41
C GLU A 53 28.05 1.63 7.45
N GLY A 54 26.97 1.85 6.70
CA GLY A 54 26.59 1.00 5.56
C GLY A 54 25.83 -0.29 5.86
N GLY A 55 25.39 -0.51 7.10
CA GLY A 55 24.52 -1.60 7.54
C GLY A 55 23.20 -1.12 8.13
N CYS A 56 22.52 -2.00 8.86
CA CYS A 56 21.30 -1.69 9.62
C CYS A 56 21.55 -0.65 10.73
N PHE A 57 20.56 0.18 11.04
CA PHE A 57 20.58 0.97 12.27
C PHE A 57 20.52 0.04 13.49
N THR A 58 21.52 0.17 14.37
CA THR A 58 21.57 -0.53 15.65
C THR A 58 21.88 0.42 16.80
N THR A 59 21.31 0.18 17.97
CA THR A 59 21.64 0.93 19.19
C THR A 59 21.87 0.01 20.39
N ASN A 60 22.99 0.22 21.08
CA ASN A 60 23.32 -0.47 22.33
C ASN A 60 22.74 0.24 23.57
N ALA A 61 22.10 1.40 23.40
CA ALA A 61 21.59 2.24 24.48
C ALA A 61 20.12 2.60 24.22
N TRP A 62 19.23 1.94 24.97
CA TRP A 62 17.79 2.15 24.96
C TRP A 62 17.23 1.82 26.35
N HIS A 63 16.01 2.28 26.64
CA HIS A 63 15.26 1.85 27.83
C HIS A 63 13.77 1.70 27.54
N GLU A 64 13.09 0.97 28.40
CA GLU A 64 11.64 0.81 28.40
C GLU A 64 11.03 1.82 29.39
N THR A 65 9.94 2.47 28.99
CA THR A 65 9.23 3.47 29.79
C THR A 65 8.05 2.85 30.56
N GLU A 66 7.49 3.57 31.53
CA GLU A 66 6.25 3.15 32.22
C GLU A 66 4.97 3.33 31.37
N ASN A 67 5.09 3.82 30.13
CA ASN A 67 3.97 4.13 29.24
C ASN A 67 3.76 3.02 28.20
N TYR A 68 2.50 2.81 27.79
CA TYR A 68 2.09 1.70 26.92
C TYR A 68 1.45 2.22 25.62
N LEU A 69 1.78 1.60 24.49
CA LEU A 69 1.18 1.85 23.19
C LEU A 69 0.60 0.54 22.63
N ILE A 70 -0.74 0.47 22.61
CA ILE A 70 -1.59 -0.63 22.09
C ILE A 70 -1.32 -1.99 22.74
N TYR A 71 -0.20 -2.65 22.44
CA TYR A 71 0.19 -3.97 22.92
C TYR A 71 1.52 -4.00 23.70
N HIS A 72 2.33 -2.93 23.69
CA HIS A 72 3.69 -2.97 24.26
C HIS A 72 4.05 -1.72 25.07
N MET A 73 4.95 -1.88 26.05
CA MET A 73 5.60 -0.76 26.72
C MET A 73 6.49 -0.01 25.73
N ILE A 74 6.42 1.32 25.75
CA ILE A 74 7.14 2.18 24.80
C ILE A 74 8.64 2.14 25.11
N ARG A 75 9.43 1.80 24.10
CA ARG A 75 10.89 1.71 24.14
C ARG A 75 11.49 2.90 23.39
N VAL A 76 12.54 3.49 23.96
CA VAL A 76 13.17 4.72 23.47
C VAL A 76 14.69 4.66 23.56
N ASP A 77 15.38 5.42 22.70
CA ASP A 77 16.82 5.66 22.83
C ASP A 77 17.15 6.67 23.94
N GLU A 78 18.44 6.96 24.14
CA GLU A 78 18.92 7.95 25.12
C GLU A 78 18.42 9.38 24.87
N GLN A 79 17.84 9.66 23.69
CA GLN A 79 17.24 10.95 23.34
C GLN A 79 15.70 10.94 23.53
N ASN A 80 15.14 9.90 24.16
CA ASN A 80 13.71 9.66 24.34
C ASN A 80 12.93 9.41 23.03
N MET A 81 13.62 9.15 21.91
CA MET A 81 12.96 8.98 20.61
C MET A 81 12.51 7.52 20.43
N ILE A 82 11.32 7.29 19.86
CA ILE A 82 10.71 5.95 19.79
C ILE A 82 11.51 4.94 18.96
N LEU A 83 11.71 3.75 19.54
CA LEU A 83 12.29 2.56 18.90
C LEU A 83 11.19 1.51 18.71
N PRO A 84 11.33 0.56 17.76
CA PRO A 84 10.33 -0.49 17.57
C PRO A 84 10.24 -1.42 18.79
N TRP A 85 9.08 -2.04 19.02
CA TRP A 85 8.86 -2.80 20.25
C TRP A 85 9.65 -4.10 20.34
N TYR A 86 9.86 -4.82 19.23
CA TYR A 86 10.42 -6.18 19.25
C TYR A 86 11.91 -6.18 19.64
N ASP A 87 12.76 -5.70 18.73
CA ASP A 87 14.19 -5.52 18.93
C ASP A 87 14.51 -4.02 18.78
N PRO A 88 14.43 -3.23 19.86
CA PRO A 88 14.80 -1.81 19.84
C PRO A 88 16.28 -1.59 19.50
N SER A 89 17.13 -2.62 19.61
CA SER A 89 18.55 -2.55 19.27
C SER A 89 18.83 -2.83 17.79
N ASN A 90 17.86 -3.31 17.02
CA ASN A 90 17.96 -3.57 15.58
C ASN A 90 16.61 -3.35 14.87
N LEU A 91 16.52 -2.24 14.14
CA LEU A 91 15.28 -1.84 13.44
C LEU A 91 14.91 -2.81 12.32
N CYS A 92 15.88 -3.40 11.64
CA CYS A 92 15.66 -4.27 10.50
C CYS A 92 15.07 -5.63 10.93
N ASN A 93 15.64 -6.22 11.99
CA ASN A 93 15.09 -7.41 12.64
C ASN A 93 13.66 -7.16 13.12
N SER A 94 13.39 -5.98 13.70
CA SER A 94 12.04 -5.59 14.11
C SER A 94 11.05 -5.51 12.95
N TYR A 95 11.40 -4.82 11.87
CA TYR A 95 10.50 -4.63 10.73
C TYR A 95 10.22 -5.94 9.98
N ASP A 96 11.23 -6.78 9.81
CA ASP A 96 11.11 -8.12 9.24
C ASP A 96 10.24 -9.04 10.12
N HIS A 97 10.46 -9.02 11.43
CA HIS A 97 9.64 -9.78 12.38
C HIS A 97 8.15 -9.37 12.34
N MET A 98 7.84 -8.07 12.16
CA MET A 98 6.45 -7.64 12.00
C MET A 98 5.79 -8.26 10.76
N LEU A 99 6.50 -8.35 9.64
CA LEU A 99 5.98 -8.93 8.40
C LEU A 99 5.66 -10.43 8.58
N HIS A 100 6.57 -11.16 9.22
CA HIS A 100 6.37 -12.58 9.51
C HIS A 100 5.24 -12.83 10.52
N LEU A 101 5.16 -12.07 11.62
CA LEU A 101 4.05 -12.19 12.58
C LEU A 101 2.69 -11.93 11.93
N VAL A 102 2.55 -10.81 11.21
CA VAL A 102 1.30 -10.38 10.59
C VAL A 102 0.84 -11.37 9.50
N PHE A 103 1.76 -11.95 8.74
CA PHE A 103 1.42 -12.96 7.73
C PHE A 103 1.06 -14.33 8.34
N GLU A 104 1.81 -14.81 9.34
CA GLU A 104 1.44 -16.07 10.03
C GLU A 104 0.08 -15.94 10.72
N TRP A 105 -0.23 -14.81 11.36
CA TRP A 105 -1.54 -14.60 11.96
C TRP A 105 -2.67 -14.58 10.93
N TRP A 106 -2.47 -13.91 9.78
CA TRP A 106 -3.45 -13.89 8.69
C TRP A 106 -3.80 -15.30 8.20
N LEU A 107 -2.80 -16.14 7.96
CA LEU A 107 -3.02 -17.53 7.52
C LEU A 107 -3.65 -18.43 8.59
N ASN A 108 -3.31 -18.21 9.86
CA ASN A 108 -3.80 -18.99 11.00
C ASN A 108 -5.05 -18.38 11.67
N MET A 109 -5.64 -17.34 11.07
CA MET A 109 -6.91 -16.75 11.49
C MET A 109 -8.01 -17.83 11.51
N GLU A 110 -8.95 -17.68 12.44
CA GLU A 110 -10.05 -18.65 12.60
C GLU A 110 -10.96 -18.72 11.35
N ARG A 111 -11.80 -19.74 11.32
CA ARG A 111 -12.81 -19.92 10.26
C ARG A 111 -14.12 -19.25 10.69
N ASN A 112 -14.89 -18.76 9.72
CA ASN A 112 -16.21 -18.20 10.04
C ASN A 112 -17.13 -19.32 10.57
N PRO A 113 -17.77 -19.21 11.75
CA PRO A 113 -18.69 -20.22 12.26
C PRO A 113 -19.92 -20.48 11.37
N ALA A 114 -20.28 -19.52 10.49
CA ALA A 114 -21.35 -19.68 9.51
C ALA A 114 -20.90 -20.44 8.25
N GLU A 115 -19.64 -20.24 7.81
CA GLU A 115 -19.06 -20.85 6.61
C GLU A 115 -17.67 -21.42 6.94
N PRO A 116 -17.59 -22.56 7.68
CA PRO A 116 -16.36 -23.01 8.33
C PRO A 116 -15.25 -23.49 7.39
N ASP A 117 -15.54 -23.68 6.11
CA ASP A 117 -14.53 -23.97 5.09
C ASP A 117 -13.75 -22.70 4.68
N LEU A 118 -14.34 -21.51 4.83
CA LEU A 118 -13.74 -20.23 4.43
C LEU A 118 -12.91 -19.59 5.56
N PRO A 119 -11.72 -19.03 5.26
CA PRO A 119 -11.01 -18.13 6.17
C PRO A 119 -11.85 -16.89 6.47
N TYR A 120 -11.82 -16.45 7.73
CA TYR A 120 -12.56 -15.29 8.22
C TYR A 120 -12.32 -13.99 7.40
N TYR A 121 -11.09 -13.74 6.98
CA TYR A 121 -10.70 -12.51 6.25
C TYR A 121 -11.31 -12.35 4.85
N LEU A 122 -11.93 -13.41 4.29
CA LEU A 122 -12.68 -13.31 3.03
C LEU A 122 -14.07 -12.68 3.21
N MET A 123 -14.58 -12.60 4.45
CA MET A 123 -15.99 -12.29 4.73
C MET A 123 -16.21 -11.07 5.63
N HIS A 124 -15.16 -10.57 6.29
CA HIS A 124 -15.25 -9.58 7.37
C HIS A 124 -14.13 -8.53 7.30
N GLN A 125 -14.44 -7.28 7.64
CA GLN A 125 -13.51 -6.12 7.64
C GLN A 125 -12.83 -5.86 8.99
N ILE A 126 -13.44 -6.35 10.07
CA ILE A 126 -12.90 -6.29 11.43
C ILE A 126 -12.78 -7.73 11.91
N TRP A 127 -11.66 -8.08 12.54
CA TRP A 127 -11.56 -9.29 13.34
C TRP A 127 -11.88 -9.02 14.80
N GLN A 128 -12.73 -9.88 15.35
CA GLN A 128 -12.95 -10.12 16.76
C GLN A 128 -13.06 -11.64 16.93
N SER A 129 -12.64 -12.18 18.07
CA SER A 129 -12.66 -13.64 18.24
C SER A 129 -14.09 -14.18 18.24
N THR A 130 -14.34 -15.25 17.49
CA THR A 130 -15.71 -15.77 17.30
C THR A 130 -16.29 -16.45 18.56
N SER A 131 -15.49 -16.58 19.62
CA SER A 131 -15.95 -16.97 20.97
C SER A 131 -16.56 -15.83 21.78
N GLU A 132 -16.41 -14.57 21.37
CA GLU A 132 -16.94 -13.41 22.11
C GLU A 132 -18.45 -13.23 21.88
N PRO A 133 -19.24 -12.89 22.92
CA PRO A 133 -20.71 -12.84 22.83
C PRO A 133 -21.24 -11.67 22.00
N ASP A 134 -20.46 -10.58 21.89
CA ASP A 134 -20.80 -9.36 21.15
C ASP A 134 -19.98 -9.24 19.84
N TYR A 135 -19.53 -10.38 19.30
CA TYR A 135 -18.82 -10.50 18.03
C TYR A 135 -19.46 -9.66 16.89
N ASP A 136 -18.70 -8.70 16.33
CA ASP A 136 -19.16 -7.75 15.32
C ASP A 136 -19.12 -8.32 13.88
N PRO A 137 -20.28 -8.67 13.29
CA PRO A 137 -20.33 -9.35 12.01
C PRO A 137 -20.43 -8.34 10.86
N LYS A 138 -19.55 -7.32 10.81
CA LYS A 138 -19.45 -6.48 9.60
C LYS A 138 -19.02 -7.32 8.41
N GLY A 139 -19.45 -6.94 7.21
CA GLY A 139 -19.01 -7.56 5.97
C GLY A 139 -17.54 -7.25 5.67
N LEU A 140 -17.07 -7.66 4.48
CA LEU A 140 -15.76 -7.38 3.92
C LEU A 140 -15.58 -5.88 3.62
N GLY A 141 -14.38 -5.35 3.86
CA GLY A 141 -14.10 -3.91 3.72
C GLY A 141 -13.51 -3.53 2.37
N GLY A 142 -14.17 -2.59 1.68
CA GLY A 142 -13.59 -1.75 0.62
C GLY A 142 -12.60 -2.42 -0.34
N ASP A 143 -11.30 -2.21 -0.09
CA ASP A 143 -10.19 -2.70 -0.94
C ASP A 143 -9.40 -3.86 -0.31
N GLN A 144 -9.84 -4.40 0.84
CA GLN A 144 -9.11 -5.34 1.70
C GLN A 144 -8.42 -6.46 0.92
N LEU A 145 -9.16 -7.13 0.04
CA LEU A 145 -8.68 -8.29 -0.71
C LEU A 145 -7.72 -7.92 -1.86
N ALA A 146 -7.90 -6.76 -2.49
CA ALA A 146 -6.94 -6.26 -3.48
C ALA A 146 -5.64 -5.82 -2.77
N MET A 147 -5.75 -5.11 -1.65
CA MET A 147 -4.59 -4.70 -0.85
C MET A 147 -3.82 -5.90 -0.29
N ALA A 148 -4.52 -6.96 0.14
CA ALA A 148 -3.90 -8.24 0.52
C ALA A 148 -3.08 -8.85 -0.64
N ILE A 149 -3.66 -8.99 -1.85
CA ILE A 149 -2.90 -9.50 -3.01
C ILE A 149 -1.69 -8.60 -3.35
N SER A 150 -1.85 -7.28 -3.23
CA SER A 150 -0.76 -6.30 -3.41
C SER A 150 0.40 -6.53 -2.42
N SER A 151 0.08 -6.75 -1.14
CA SER A 151 1.05 -7.06 -0.09
C SER A 151 1.69 -8.44 -0.25
N TRP A 152 0.90 -9.47 -0.57
CA TRP A 152 1.38 -10.84 -0.76
C TRP A 152 2.21 -11.02 -2.04
N THR A 153 1.98 -10.21 -3.07
CA THR A 153 2.86 -10.14 -4.26
C THR A 153 4.27 -9.69 -3.87
N LEU A 154 4.37 -8.64 -3.05
CA LEU A 154 5.66 -8.13 -2.55
C LEU A 154 6.29 -9.08 -1.54
N TYR A 155 5.50 -9.63 -0.61
CA TYR A 155 5.98 -10.58 0.41
C TYR A 155 6.45 -11.91 -0.22
N TYR A 156 5.79 -12.39 -1.28
CA TYR A 156 6.26 -13.55 -2.04
C TYR A 156 7.61 -13.28 -2.72
N ALA A 157 7.80 -12.10 -3.33
CA ALA A 157 9.07 -11.70 -3.91
C ALA A 157 10.18 -11.58 -2.85
N TYR A 158 9.84 -11.06 -1.66
CA TYR A 158 10.76 -10.86 -0.55
C TYR A 158 11.18 -12.18 0.13
N THR A 159 10.26 -13.12 0.36
CA THR A 159 10.51 -14.37 1.13
C THR A 159 10.65 -15.63 0.30
N GLY A 160 10.01 -15.71 -0.87
CA GLY A 160 9.80 -16.96 -1.61
C GLY A 160 8.75 -17.91 -1.01
N ASP A 161 8.02 -17.50 0.02
CA ASP A 161 7.01 -18.33 0.70
C ASP A 161 5.78 -18.56 -0.19
N THR A 162 5.63 -19.77 -0.71
CA THR A 162 4.53 -20.11 -1.63
C THR A 162 3.15 -20.02 -0.99
N ARG A 163 3.03 -20.04 0.35
CA ARG A 163 1.74 -19.85 1.03
C ARG A 163 1.10 -18.51 0.68
N ALA A 164 1.90 -17.48 0.41
CA ALA A 164 1.41 -16.17 0.01
C ALA A 164 0.81 -16.21 -1.41
N LEU A 165 1.36 -17.04 -2.31
CA LEU A 165 0.79 -17.29 -3.63
C LEU A 165 -0.50 -18.13 -3.56
N ASP A 166 -0.52 -19.15 -2.69
CA ASP A 166 -1.72 -19.98 -2.47
C ASP A 166 -2.88 -19.13 -1.92
N ASP A 167 -2.60 -18.19 -1.00
CA ASP A 167 -3.60 -17.24 -0.49
C ASP A 167 -4.07 -16.22 -1.55
N MET A 168 -3.15 -15.64 -2.34
CA MET A 168 -3.54 -14.78 -3.46
C MET A 168 -4.48 -15.48 -4.46
N VAL A 169 -4.24 -16.77 -4.72
CA VAL A 169 -5.10 -17.62 -5.55
C VAL A 169 -6.45 -17.87 -4.89
N LEU A 170 -6.49 -18.11 -3.58
CA LEU A 170 -7.73 -18.29 -2.81
C LEU A 170 -8.59 -17.02 -2.83
N ILE A 171 -8.01 -15.87 -2.47
CA ILE A 171 -8.66 -14.56 -2.47
C ILE A 171 -9.21 -14.22 -3.86
N ALA A 172 -8.38 -14.31 -4.90
CA ALA A 172 -8.80 -13.95 -6.25
C ALA A 172 -9.89 -14.87 -6.81
N ASN A 173 -9.89 -16.17 -6.46
CA ASN A 173 -10.98 -17.07 -6.84
C ASN A 173 -12.27 -16.72 -6.08
N HIS A 174 -12.22 -16.49 -4.76
CA HIS A 174 -13.41 -16.18 -3.96
C HIS A 174 -14.20 -14.98 -4.52
N VAL A 175 -13.53 -13.86 -4.82
CA VAL A 175 -14.18 -12.69 -5.42
C VAL A 175 -14.72 -12.99 -6.83
N LEU A 176 -13.98 -13.75 -7.65
CA LEU A 176 -14.38 -14.09 -9.02
C LEU A 176 -15.47 -15.17 -9.14
N ASP A 177 -15.70 -15.96 -8.10
CA ASP A 177 -16.77 -16.95 -8.01
C ASP A 177 -18.03 -16.37 -7.36
N ASN A 178 -17.88 -15.55 -6.31
CA ASN A 178 -19.00 -15.14 -5.44
C ASN A 178 -19.35 -13.65 -5.49
N GLY A 179 -18.54 -12.80 -6.14
CA GLY A 179 -18.56 -11.35 -5.94
C GLY A 179 -18.70 -10.46 -7.16
N MET A 180 -19.05 -11.00 -8.34
CA MET A 180 -19.04 -10.24 -9.60
C MET A 180 -20.44 -9.81 -10.07
N SER A 181 -20.59 -8.58 -10.55
CA SER A 181 -21.85 -8.08 -11.14
C SER A 181 -22.21 -8.82 -12.43
N PRO A 182 -23.50 -9.14 -12.67
CA PRO A 182 -23.94 -9.90 -13.84
C PRO A 182 -23.49 -9.30 -15.17
N ALA A 183 -23.20 -10.15 -16.15
CA ALA A 183 -22.85 -9.72 -17.51
C ALA A 183 -24.00 -9.01 -18.27
N THR A 184 -25.19 -8.91 -17.66
CA THR A 184 -26.40 -8.25 -18.16
C THR A 184 -26.69 -6.90 -17.52
N ASP A 185 -25.90 -6.49 -16.52
CA ASP A 185 -26.05 -5.21 -15.83
C ASP A 185 -25.51 -4.05 -16.68
N LEU A 186 -25.85 -2.81 -16.31
CA LEU A 186 -25.33 -1.60 -16.98
C LEU A 186 -23.86 -1.32 -16.64
N TRP A 187 -23.39 -1.84 -15.51
CA TRP A 187 -21.96 -1.93 -15.15
C TRP A 187 -21.59 -3.40 -14.91
N PRO A 188 -21.37 -4.18 -15.99
CA PRO A 188 -21.24 -5.64 -15.91
C PRO A 188 -19.82 -6.09 -15.58
N ASN A 189 -19.69 -7.24 -14.93
CA ASN A 189 -18.41 -7.88 -14.55
C ASN A 189 -17.52 -7.03 -13.61
N LEU A 190 -18.09 -6.19 -12.75
CA LEU A 190 -17.34 -5.49 -11.70
C LEU A 190 -17.44 -6.25 -10.36
N PRO A 191 -16.39 -6.28 -9.52
CA PRO A 191 -16.51 -6.83 -8.17
C PRO A 191 -17.43 -5.95 -7.31
N TYR A 192 -18.11 -6.55 -6.35
CA TYR A 192 -18.75 -5.83 -5.25
C TYR A 192 -17.77 -5.77 -4.06
N PRO A 193 -17.56 -4.60 -3.43
CA PRO A 193 -16.63 -4.46 -2.31
C PRO A 193 -17.16 -5.03 -0.99
N TYR A 194 -18.47 -5.29 -0.88
CA TYR A 194 -19.12 -5.71 0.37
C TYR A 194 -20.11 -6.87 0.16
N ASN A 195 -20.18 -7.77 1.14
CA ASN A 195 -21.17 -8.84 1.28
C ASN A 195 -22.29 -8.40 2.23
N VAL A 196 -23.41 -7.92 1.68
CA VAL A 196 -24.55 -7.39 2.46
C VAL A 196 -25.15 -8.48 3.37
N THR A 197 -25.09 -9.73 2.91
CA THR A 197 -25.49 -10.93 3.67
C THR A 197 -24.55 -11.30 4.81
N ARG A 198 -23.29 -10.82 4.80
CA ARG A 198 -22.17 -11.24 5.68
C ARG A 198 -21.79 -12.73 5.52
N LEU A 199 -22.16 -13.33 4.39
CA LEU A 199 -21.77 -14.67 3.95
C LEU A 199 -20.77 -14.57 2.79
N ASP A 200 -20.56 -15.68 2.07
CA ASP A 200 -19.59 -15.78 0.97
C ASP A 200 -19.93 -14.88 -0.24
N LYS A 201 -21.22 -14.63 -0.46
CA LYS A 201 -21.75 -13.80 -1.56
C LYS A 201 -21.49 -12.31 -1.32
N MET A 202 -20.57 -11.74 -2.09
CA MET A 202 -20.33 -10.30 -2.18
C MET A 202 -21.29 -9.69 -3.21
N ASP A 203 -22.07 -8.69 -2.81
CA ASP A 203 -23.28 -8.28 -3.56
C ASP A 203 -23.70 -6.82 -3.41
N GLY A 204 -22.90 -5.97 -2.75
CA GLY A 204 -23.22 -4.55 -2.63
C GLY A 204 -22.14 -3.69 -1.99
N ASP A 205 -22.62 -2.64 -1.32
CA ASP A 205 -21.86 -1.63 -0.57
C ASP A 205 -22.32 -1.60 0.91
N MET A 206 -21.42 -1.24 1.83
CA MET A 206 -21.71 -1.21 3.27
C MET A 206 -22.87 -0.27 3.66
N ILE A 207 -22.98 0.87 2.99
CA ILE A 207 -23.91 1.97 3.30
C ILE A 207 -25.08 2.01 2.31
N PHE A 208 -24.85 1.69 1.04
CA PHE A 208 -25.85 1.74 -0.02
C PHE A 208 -26.45 0.37 -0.40
N HIS A 209 -25.97 -0.70 0.24
CA HIS A 209 -26.51 -2.07 0.16
C HIS A 209 -26.44 -2.68 -1.25
N GLU A 210 -27.35 -3.63 -1.56
CA GLU A 210 -27.26 -4.53 -2.70
C GLU A 210 -27.14 -3.80 -4.06
N ASN A 211 -26.37 -4.40 -4.97
CA ASN A 211 -26.11 -3.93 -6.34
C ASN A 211 -25.32 -2.61 -6.45
N PHE A 212 -24.90 -1.97 -5.35
CA PHE A 212 -23.93 -0.86 -5.40
C PHE A 212 -22.49 -1.37 -5.38
N THR A 213 -21.62 -0.79 -6.22
CA THR A 213 -20.17 -1.08 -6.23
C THR A 213 -19.37 0.21 -6.15
N MET A 214 -18.09 0.09 -5.77
CA MET A 214 -17.08 1.15 -5.77
C MET A 214 -16.12 0.96 -6.96
N LEU A 215 -16.04 1.95 -7.85
CA LEU A 215 -15.34 1.79 -9.15
C LEU A 215 -13.82 1.90 -9.05
N ASP A 216 -13.31 2.58 -8.02
CA ASP A 216 -11.89 2.64 -7.69
C ASP A 216 -11.38 1.27 -7.21
N LYS A 217 -12.14 0.62 -6.31
CA LYS A 217 -11.89 -0.75 -5.82
C LYS A 217 -11.91 -1.79 -6.95
N ALA A 218 -12.83 -1.62 -7.90
CA ALA A 218 -12.84 -2.42 -9.12
C ALA A 218 -11.55 -2.25 -9.94
N GLY A 219 -11.02 -1.02 -10.03
CA GLY A 219 -9.71 -0.72 -10.63
C GLY A 219 -8.56 -1.42 -9.91
N SER A 220 -8.44 -1.25 -8.58
CA SER A 220 -7.46 -1.93 -7.72
C SER A 220 -7.47 -3.45 -7.93
N PHE A 221 -8.62 -4.10 -7.74
CA PHE A 221 -8.72 -5.56 -7.88
C PHE A 221 -8.43 -6.03 -9.30
N GLY A 222 -8.87 -5.28 -10.32
CA GLY A 222 -8.55 -5.56 -11.71
C GLY A 222 -7.04 -5.56 -11.99
N TYR A 223 -6.28 -4.61 -11.44
CA TYR A 223 -4.82 -4.58 -11.58
C TYR A 223 -4.15 -5.78 -10.90
N GLU A 224 -4.57 -6.13 -9.69
CA GLU A 224 -3.99 -7.27 -8.97
C GLU A 224 -4.33 -8.62 -9.63
N LEU A 225 -5.44 -8.72 -10.38
CA LEU A 225 -5.70 -9.85 -11.28
C LEU A 225 -4.73 -9.92 -12.48
N VAL A 226 -4.23 -8.78 -12.99
CA VAL A 226 -3.16 -8.76 -14.01
C VAL A 226 -1.85 -9.26 -13.38
N ASN A 227 -1.53 -8.83 -12.16
CA ASN A 227 -0.35 -9.30 -11.43
C ASN A 227 -0.42 -10.81 -11.16
N LEU A 228 -1.55 -11.32 -10.66
CA LEU A 228 -1.72 -12.74 -10.39
C LEU A 228 -1.73 -13.59 -11.68
N TYR A 229 -2.23 -13.06 -12.81
CA TYR A 229 -2.01 -13.68 -14.13
C TYR A 229 -0.52 -13.71 -14.49
N LYS A 230 0.21 -12.60 -14.31
CA LYS A 230 1.65 -12.54 -14.58
C LYS A 230 2.41 -13.56 -13.73
N ILE A 231 2.07 -13.79 -12.45
CA ILE A 231 2.66 -14.87 -11.64
C ILE A 231 2.26 -16.25 -12.19
N THR A 232 0.97 -16.59 -12.13
CA THR A 232 0.45 -17.96 -12.29
C THR A 232 0.35 -18.45 -13.74
N GLY A 233 0.18 -17.54 -14.70
CA GLY A 233 -0.24 -17.85 -16.07
C GLY A 233 -1.72 -18.24 -16.21
N ASN A 234 -2.53 -18.18 -15.15
CA ASN A 234 -3.94 -18.56 -15.20
C ASN A 234 -4.76 -17.48 -15.93
N THR A 235 -5.20 -17.80 -17.14
CA THR A 235 -5.94 -16.87 -18.02
C THR A 235 -7.32 -16.47 -17.48
N ARG A 236 -7.86 -17.15 -16.45
CA ARG A 236 -9.07 -16.70 -15.73
C ARG A 236 -8.92 -15.27 -15.22
N TYR A 237 -7.79 -14.96 -14.59
CA TYR A 237 -7.55 -13.66 -13.96
C TYR A 237 -7.41 -12.55 -15.02
N LEU A 238 -6.68 -12.82 -16.10
CA LEU A 238 -6.58 -11.91 -17.25
C LEU A 238 -7.93 -11.63 -17.92
N GLN A 239 -8.76 -12.66 -18.13
CA GLN A 239 -10.09 -12.51 -18.73
C GLN A 239 -11.03 -11.69 -17.84
N ALA A 240 -10.91 -11.79 -16.52
CA ALA A 240 -11.65 -10.96 -15.58
C ALA A 240 -11.14 -9.50 -15.57
N ALA A 241 -9.82 -9.29 -15.51
CA ALA A 241 -9.21 -7.96 -15.59
C ALA A 241 -9.61 -7.20 -16.87
N VAL A 242 -9.58 -7.86 -18.04
CA VAL A 242 -10.03 -7.28 -19.32
C VAL A 242 -11.51 -6.88 -19.28
N LYS A 243 -12.38 -7.68 -18.66
CA LYS A 243 -13.81 -7.35 -18.51
C LYS A 243 -14.03 -6.13 -17.62
N ILE A 244 -13.35 -6.08 -16.47
CA ILE A 244 -13.39 -4.93 -15.55
C ILE A 244 -12.91 -3.66 -16.28
N ALA A 245 -11.73 -3.73 -16.90
CA ALA A 245 -11.12 -2.62 -17.62
C ALA A 245 -11.97 -2.11 -18.79
N ASN A 246 -12.63 -3.01 -19.54
CA ASN A 246 -13.58 -2.66 -20.60
C ASN A 246 -14.79 -1.90 -20.06
N THR A 247 -15.42 -2.37 -18.97
CA THR A 247 -16.57 -1.69 -18.35
C THR A 247 -16.19 -0.30 -17.84
N LEU A 248 -15.06 -0.18 -17.14
CA LEU A 248 -14.59 1.10 -16.60
C LEU A 248 -14.19 2.08 -17.70
N ALA A 249 -13.46 1.63 -18.74
CA ALA A 249 -13.05 2.50 -19.85
C ALA A 249 -14.25 3.05 -20.64
N ASN A 250 -15.24 2.19 -20.95
CA ASN A 250 -16.43 2.58 -21.70
C ASN A 250 -17.27 3.66 -21.00
N HIS A 251 -17.30 3.66 -19.66
CA HIS A 251 -18.02 4.67 -18.87
C HIS A 251 -17.17 5.89 -18.46
N THR A 252 -15.86 5.90 -18.73
CA THR A 252 -14.96 6.99 -18.31
C THR A 252 -15.21 8.26 -19.12
N GLN A 253 -15.62 9.31 -18.42
CA GLN A 253 -15.92 10.64 -18.98
C GLN A 253 -14.80 11.65 -18.68
N ALA A 254 -14.95 12.89 -19.13
CA ALA A 254 -14.07 13.96 -18.68
C ALA A 254 -14.55 14.43 -17.29
N GLY A 255 -13.64 14.48 -16.31
CA GLY A 255 -13.91 15.10 -15.01
C GLY A 255 -13.64 16.60 -15.02
N ASP A 256 -14.11 17.28 -13.97
CA ASP A 256 -13.86 18.70 -13.68
C ASP A 256 -13.43 18.87 -12.20
N GLU A 257 -13.35 20.11 -11.71
CA GLU A 257 -12.89 20.41 -10.35
C GLU A 257 -13.69 19.70 -9.24
N VAL A 258 -14.97 19.41 -9.48
CA VAL A 258 -15.91 18.83 -8.50
C VAL A 258 -16.50 17.47 -8.93
N THR A 259 -16.15 16.98 -10.11
CA THR A 259 -16.69 15.75 -10.72
C THR A 259 -15.54 14.85 -11.17
N SER A 260 -15.44 13.62 -10.63
CA SER A 260 -14.43 12.66 -11.07
C SER A 260 -14.81 11.98 -12.41
N PRO A 261 -13.82 11.57 -13.24
CA PRO A 261 -14.01 10.93 -14.55
C PRO A 261 -14.91 9.69 -14.55
N LEU A 262 -14.97 9.01 -13.41
CA LEU A 262 -15.91 7.96 -13.05
C LEU A 262 -16.53 8.33 -11.68
N PRO A 263 -17.76 7.90 -11.38
CA PRO A 263 -18.31 8.05 -10.04
C PRO A 263 -17.58 7.11 -9.07
N TYR A 264 -17.41 7.54 -7.81
CA TYR A 264 -16.90 6.66 -6.74
C TYR A 264 -17.79 5.42 -6.59
N ARG A 265 -19.11 5.62 -6.49
CA ARG A 265 -20.10 4.55 -6.31
C ARG A 265 -21.22 4.62 -7.35
N VAL A 266 -21.69 3.46 -7.79
CA VAL A 266 -22.83 3.33 -8.71
C VAL A 266 -23.60 2.04 -8.49
N ASN A 267 -24.91 2.05 -8.74
CA ASN A 267 -25.72 0.84 -8.83
C ASN A 267 -25.43 0.13 -10.16
N THR A 268 -24.95 -1.11 -10.15
CA THR A 268 -24.54 -1.82 -11.37
C THR A 268 -25.69 -2.02 -12.33
N LYS A 269 -26.88 -2.28 -11.79
CA LYS A 269 -28.07 -2.69 -12.52
C LYS A 269 -28.84 -1.52 -13.12
N THR A 270 -28.94 -0.40 -12.40
CA THR A 270 -29.69 0.80 -12.84
C THR A 270 -28.80 1.94 -13.33
N GLY A 271 -27.50 1.93 -13.02
CA GLY A 271 -26.58 3.03 -13.29
C GLY A 271 -26.79 4.25 -12.39
N GLU A 272 -27.67 4.16 -11.39
CA GLU A 272 -27.99 5.27 -10.49
C GLU A 272 -26.87 5.52 -9.48
N LEU A 273 -26.64 6.80 -9.19
CA LEU A 273 -25.70 7.24 -8.15
C LEU A 273 -26.40 7.24 -6.78
N PRO A 274 -25.68 6.97 -5.67
CA PRO A 274 -26.28 6.91 -4.34
C PRO A 274 -26.91 8.24 -3.91
N VAL A 275 -28.20 8.22 -3.54
CA VAL A 275 -28.93 9.41 -3.10
C VAL A 275 -28.37 9.91 -1.76
N GLY A 276 -27.79 11.11 -1.77
CA GLY A 276 -27.11 11.70 -0.60
C GLY A 276 -25.69 11.18 -0.37
N GLY A 277 -25.23 10.19 -1.14
CA GLY A 277 -23.84 9.76 -1.17
C GLY A 277 -22.96 10.68 -2.01
N ASN A 278 -21.64 10.53 -1.86
CA ASN A 278 -20.67 11.29 -2.64
C ASN A 278 -20.26 10.53 -3.92
N PRO A 279 -20.47 11.08 -5.13
CA PRO A 279 -20.01 10.47 -6.37
C PRO A 279 -18.53 10.76 -6.68
N TYR A 280 -17.83 11.57 -5.89
CA TYR A 280 -16.42 11.93 -6.13
C TYR A 280 -15.44 11.00 -5.40
N THR A 281 -14.39 10.56 -6.10
CA THR A 281 -13.15 10.05 -5.47
C THR A 281 -11.92 10.35 -6.35
N THR A 282 -10.72 10.22 -5.77
CA THR A 282 -9.43 10.39 -6.44
C THR A 282 -8.54 9.14 -6.44
N TYR A 283 -9.02 8.00 -5.92
CA TYR A 283 -8.24 6.74 -5.80
C TYR A 283 -8.10 5.95 -7.12
N TRP A 284 -7.73 6.62 -8.22
CA TRP A 284 -7.72 6.03 -9.57
C TRP A 284 -6.38 5.42 -9.99
N THR A 285 -5.38 5.34 -9.10
CA THR A 285 -4.05 4.80 -9.42
C THR A 285 -4.10 3.32 -9.81
N GLY A 286 -4.87 2.50 -9.08
CA GLY A 286 -5.10 1.10 -9.45
C GLY A 286 -5.74 0.94 -10.84
N LEU A 287 -6.64 1.85 -11.21
CA LEU A 287 -7.28 1.86 -12.52
C LEU A 287 -6.34 2.28 -13.67
N LEU A 288 -5.45 3.25 -13.43
CA LEU A 288 -4.39 3.60 -14.40
C LEU A 288 -3.46 2.41 -14.63
N MET A 289 -2.96 1.79 -13.55
CA MET A 289 -2.07 0.63 -13.63
C MET A 289 -2.74 -0.61 -14.23
N LEU A 290 -4.06 -0.78 -14.06
CA LEU A 290 -4.84 -1.80 -14.77
C LEU A 290 -4.81 -1.60 -16.30
N TRP A 291 -5.09 -0.39 -16.77
CA TRP A 291 -5.06 -0.09 -18.21
C TRP A 291 -3.65 -0.22 -18.80
N GLU A 292 -2.63 0.30 -18.11
CA GLU A 292 -1.21 0.16 -18.49
C GLU A 292 -0.76 -1.30 -18.54
N GLY A 293 -1.13 -2.08 -17.52
CA GLY A 293 -0.81 -3.51 -17.42
C GLY A 293 -1.45 -4.35 -18.51
N LEU A 294 -2.67 -4.00 -18.97
CA LEU A 294 -3.33 -4.67 -20.09
C LEU A 294 -2.84 -4.19 -21.45
N GLU A 295 -2.50 -2.91 -21.60
CA GLU A 295 -1.87 -2.36 -22.80
C GLU A 295 -0.51 -3.01 -23.05
N GLY A 296 0.34 -3.12 -22.02
CA GLY A 296 1.63 -3.83 -22.09
C GLY A 296 1.51 -5.32 -22.40
N LEU A 297 0.37 -5.95 -22.11
CA LEU A 297 0.05 -7.33 -22.51
C LEU A 297 -0.63 -7.43 -23.90
N GLY A 298 -0.99 -6.30 -24.52
CA GLY A 298 -1.73 -6.25 -25.77
C GLY A 298 -3.16 -6.83 -25.68
N GLN A 299 -3.84 -6.66 -24.54
CA GLN A 299 -5.13 -7.30 -24.24
C GLN A 299 -6.27 -6.30 -24.07
N GLY A 300 -7.48 -6.71 -24.49
CA GLY A 300 -8.70 -5.91 -24.32
C GLY A 300 -8.78 -4.70 -25.27
N ASN A 301 -9.58 -3.71 -24.89
CA ASN A 301 -9.89 -2.55 -25.73
C ASN A 301 -8.82 -1.44 -25.60
N ILE A 302 -7.59 -1.70 -26.05
CA ILE A 302 -6.43 -0.79 -25.87
C ILE A 302 -6.73 0.68 -26.26
N ALA A 303 -7.42 0.93 -27.39
CA ALA A 303 -7.75 2.29 -27.81
C ALA A 303 -8.74 3.02 -26.86
N ASP A 304 -9.68 2.28 -26.27
CA ASP A 304 -10.59 2.79 -25.25
C ASP A 304 -9.83 3.02 -23.93
N TYR A 305 -8.91 2.11 -23.58
CA TYR A 305 -8.04 2.21 -22.40
C TYR A 305 -7.17 3.46 -22.46
N GLN A 306 -6.41 3.66 -23.55
CA GLN A 306 -5.60 4.87 -23.78
C GLN A 306 -6.45 6.16 -23.67
N THR A 307 -7.67 6.13 -24.21
CA THR A 307 -8.62 7.26 -24.17
C THR A 307 -9.15 7.52 -22.75
N ALA A 308 -9.44 6.47 -21.98
CA ALA A 308 -9.92 6.56 -20.60
C ALA A 308 -8.81 6.98 -19.63
N HIS A 309 -7.65 6.33 -19.73
CA HIS A 309 -6.42 6.64 -19.02
C HIS A 309 -6.03 8.10 -19.21
N THR A 310 -5.97 8.60 -20.45
CA THR A 310 -5.67 10.01 -20.74
C THR A 310 -6.63 10.99 -20.04
N LYS A 311 -7.94 10.67 -19.94
CA LYS A 311 -8.91 11.51 -19.21
C LYS A 311 -8.60 11.52 -17.71
N VAL A 312 -8.43 10.36 -17.09
CA VAL A 312 -8.17 10.19 -15.66
C VAL A 312 -6.84 10.83 -15.26
N LEU A 313 -5.79 10.56 -16.03
CA LEU A 313 -4.44 11.02 -15.80
C LEU A 313 -4.32 12.54 -15.90
N ASN A 314 -4.90 13.15 -16.94
CA ASN A 314 -4.93 14.60 -17.09
C ASN A 314 -5.78 15.25 -15.99
N TRP A 315 -6.89 14.63 -15.60
CA TRP A 315 -7.74 15.12 -14.51
C TRP A 315 -7.01 15.14 -13.16
N LEU A 316 -6.31 14.05 -12.80
CA LEU A 316 -5.47 13.95 -11.59
C LEU A 316 -4.36 15.02 -11.56
N ARG A 317 -3.75 15.32 -12.72
CA ARG A 317 -2.78 16.43 -12.88
C ARG A 317 -3.42 17.82 -12.79
N THR A 318 -4.67 17.98 -13.21
CA THR A 318 -5.28 19.32 -13.35
C THR A 318 -5.93 19.81 -12.07
N TYR A 319 -6.65 18.94 -11.33
CA TYR A 319 -7.41 19.37 -10.14
C TYR A 319 -6.88 18.79 -8.82
N PRO A 320 -6.93 17.46 -8.55
CA PRO A 320 -6.69 16.92 -7.21
C PRO A 320 -5.35 17.31 -6.57
N VAL A 321 -4.26 17.20 -7.34
CA VAL A 321 -2.89 17.48 -6.88
C VAL A 321 -2.59 18.97 -6.63
N HIS A 322 -3.53 19.85 -7.00
CA HIS A 322 -3.44 21.30 -6.82
C HIS A 322 -4.53 21.88 -5.90
N ASN A 323 -5.74 21.31 -5.91
CA ASN A 323 -6.87 21.74 -5.07
C ASN A 323 -7.05 20.91 -3.78
N ASN A 324 -6.23 19.86 -3.60
CA ASN A 324 -6.22 18.97 -2.44
C ASN A 324 -7.56 18.30 -2.11
N GLN A 325 -8.43 18.09 -3.10
CA GLN A 325 -9.67 17.34 -2.93
C GLN A 325 -9.40 15.83 -2.96
N TRP A 326 -8.80 15.30 -1.89
CA TRP A 326 -8.48 13.88 -1.72
C TRP A 326 -9.70 13.04 -1.32
N GLY A 327 -10.83 13.28 -2.00
CA GLY A 327 -12.18 12.82 -1.66
C GLY A 327 -12.38 11.31 -1.66
N PRO A 328 -13.47 10.83 -1.04
CA PRO A 328 -13.50 9.64 -0.19
C PRO A 328 -12.90 8.34 -0.73
N PHE A 329 -12.34 7.57 0.20
CA PHE A 329 -11.84 6.21 -0.04
C PHE A 329 -12.62 5.12 0.71
N PHE A 330 -13.09 5.38 1.93
CA PHE A 330 -13.64 4.34 2.80
C PHE A 330 -15.12 4.00 2.53
N GLU A 331 -15.46 2.76 2.82
CA GLU A 331 -16.76 2.15 2.59
C GLU A 331 -17.85 2.55 3.60
N ASP A 332 -17.45 2.87 4.84
CA ASP A 332 -18.32 3.06 5.99
C ASP A 332 -18.81 4.51 6.19
N GLY A 333 -18.11 5.48 5.59
CA GLY A 333 -18.45 6.90 5.63
C GLY A 333 -19.60 7.28 4.68
N PRO A 334 -20.76 7.76 5.18
CA PRO A 334 -21.88 8.21 4.34
C PRO A 334 -21.71 9.65 3.81
N GLY A 335 -20.61 10.35 4.13
CA GLY A 335 -20.43 11.78 3.87
C GLY A 335 -19.14 12.14 3.13
N TRP A 336 -18.92 13.45 2.91
CA TRP A 336 -17.67 13.94 2.35
C TRP A 336 -16.54 13.87 3.40
N SER A 337 -15.43 13.24 3.02
CA SER A 337 -14.19 13.19 3.79
C SER A 337 -13.02 13.13 2.82
N ILE A 338 -11.95 13.89 3.08
CA ILE A 338 -10.70 13.81 2.32
C ILE A 338 -9.67 13.00 3.12
N THR A 339 -8.96 12.13 2.42
CA THR A 339 -8.22 10.99 2.98
C THR A 339 -6.76 11.01 2.53
N GLN A 340 -5.81 10.70 3.41
CA GLN A 340 -4.39 10.69 2.99
C GLN A 340 -4.04 9.54 2.04
N THR A 341 -4.80 8.43 2.07
CA THR A 341 -4.53 7.29 1.17
C THR A 341 -4.57 7.68 -0.31
N ASN A 342 -5.48 8.58 -0.72
CA ASN A 342 -5.54 9.08 -2.09
C ASN A 342 -4.31 9.94 -2.44
N ALA A 343 -3.94 10.88 -1.55
CA ALA A 343 -2.80 11.77 -1.75
C ALA A 343 -1.48 10.97 -1.85
N VAL A 344 -1.21 10.11 -0.87
CA VAL A 344 0.05 9.36 -0.74
C VAL A 344 0.14 8.26 -1.80
N THR A 345 -0.97 7.60 -2.16
CA THR A 345 -0.96 6.62 -3.27
C THR A 345 -0.81 7.30 -4.63
N LEU A 346 -1.33 8.53 -4.83
CA LEU A 346 -1.01 9.29 -6.03
C LEU A 346 0.46 9.70 -6.06
N ALA A 347 1.05 10.14 -4.93
CA ALA A 347 2.47 10.43 -4.85
C ALA A 347 3.36 9.22 -5.23
N MET A 348 3.00 8.02 -4.78
CA MET A 348 3.63 6.75 -5.22
C MET A 348 3.59 6.62 -6.74
N TYR A 349 2.39 6.73 -7.33
CA TYR A 349 2.20 6.61 -8.78
C TYR A 349 3.00 7.66 -9.57
N ILE A 350 3.04 8.93 -9.10
CA ILE A 350 3.84 10.01 -9.70
C ILE A 350 5.35 9.68 -9.67
N MET A 351 5.84 9.17 -8.53
CA MET A 351 7.25 8.83 -8.32
C MET A 351 7.73 7.61 -9.11
N ASP A 352 6.82 6.67 -9.41
CA ASP A 352 7.15 5.47 -10.19
C ASP A 352 6.90 5.69 -11.70
N HIS A 353 5.99 6.59 -12.10
CA HIS A 353 5.65 6.90 -13.51
C HIS A 353 6.10 8.30 -13.96
N ARG A 354 7.29 8.73 -13.52
CA ARG A 354 7.79 10.12 -13.67
C ARG A 354 7.82 10.62 -15.12
N ASP A 355 8.28 9.79 -16.07
CA ASP A 355 8.37 10.19 -17.49
C ASP A 355 6.99 10.36 -18.13
N LEU A 356 6.03 9.53 -17.74
CA LEU A 356 4.63 9.65 -18.11
C LEU A 356 3.99 10.89 -17.47
N TRP A 357 4.29 11.17 -16.19
CA TRP A 357 3.79 12.34 -15.46
C TRP A 357 4.35 13.66 -15.99
N GLY A 358 5.61 13.66 -16.44
CA GLY A 358 6.29 14.81 -17.01
C GLY A 358 7.01 15.68 -15.97
N PRO A 359 7.49 16.87 -16.37
CA PRO A 359 8.52 17.62 -15.62
C PRO A 359 8.08 18.16 -14.25
N THR A 360 6.79 18.14 -13.91
CA THR A 360 6.27 18.59 -12.62
C THR A 360 6.27 17.48 -11.55
N TRP A 361 6.59 16.23 -11.90
CA TRP A 361 6.45 15.04 -11.02
C TRP A 361 7.01 15.26 -9.60
N GLN A 362 8.16 15.91 -9.48
CA GLN A 362 8.81 16.11 -8.19
C GLN A 362 8.04 17.09 -7.30
N ALA A 363 7.55 18.20 -7.87
CA ALA A 363 6.75 19.18 -7.15
C ALA A 363 5.35 18.63 -6.81
N ASP A 364 4.74 17.91 -7.74
CA ASP A 364 3.41 17.33 -7.58
C ASP A 364 3.41 16.21 -6.52
N ALA A 365 4.42 15.33 -6.53
CA ALA A 365 4.60 14.31 -5.49
C ALA A 365 4.88 14.94 -4.11
N ARG A 366 5.74 15.96 -4.04
CA ARG A 366 6.03 16.69 -2.79
C ARG A 366 4.77 17.36 -2.22
N SER A 367 4.00 18.04 -3.06
CA SER A 367 2.70 18.64 -2.71
C SER A 367 1.73 17.60 -2.11
N ALA A 368 1.60 16.44 -2.76
CA ALA A 368 0.73 15.37 -2.28
C ALA A 368 1.23 14.68 -0.99
N LEU A 369 2.55 14.66 -0.73
CA LEU A 369 3.14 14.14 0.51
C LEU A 369 3.14 15.16 1.66
N ASP A 370 3.18 16.46 1.38
CA ASP A 370 3.08 17.51 2.41
C ASP A 370 1.65 17.76 2.87
N TRP A 371 0.64 17.50 2.02
CA TRP A 371 -0.76 17.74 2.38
C TRP A 371 -1.21 16.99 3.65
N PRO A 372 -0.91 15.69 3.88
CA PRO A 372 -1.23 15.02 5.12
C PRO A 372 -0.65 15.70 6.37
N TYR A 373 0.60 16.17 6.33
CA TYR A 373 1.20 16.94 7.42
C TYR A 373 0.58 18.34 7.59
N ALA A 374 0.06 18.94 6.51
CA ALA A 374 -0.55 20.27 6.56
C ALA A 374 -2.04 20.28 6.98
N ALA A 375 -2.74 19.15 6.82
CA ALA A 375 -4.20 19.06 6.99
C ALA A 375 -4.67 17.95 7.95
N LEU A 376 -3.84 16.94 8.21
CA LEU A 376 -4.14 15.75 9.03
C LEU A 376 -3.04 15.50 10.08
N ASP A 377 -2.35 16.55 10.53
CA ASP A 377 -1.32 16.50 11.56
C ASP A 377 -1.76 15.82 12.87
N ASN A 378 -0.85 15.07 13.50
CA ASN A 378 -1.06 14.57 14.85
C ASN A 378 0.25 14.60 15.66
N LEU A 379 0.43 15.69 16.40
CA LEU A 379 1.60 15.94 17.25
C LEU A 379 1.53 15.23 18.62
N GLY A 380 0.55 14.35 18.85
CA GLY A 380 0.33 13.68 20.15
C GLY A 380 1.46 12.74 20.60
N TRP A 381 2.47 12.53 19.75
CA TRP A 381 3.63 11.66 19.97
C TRP A 381 4.97 12.37 19.78
N ILE A 382 4.97 13.70 19.69
CA ILE A 382 6.18 14.51 19.42
C ILE A 382 7.21 14.45 20.55
N ASP A 383 6.77 14.21 21.80
CA ASP A 383 7.66 13.96 22.95
C ASP A 383 8.50 12.68 22.80
N TYR A 384 8.06 11.75 21.95
CA TYR A 384 8.81 10.56 21.51
C TYR A 384 9.46 10.73 20.12
N GLY A 385 9.53 11.97 19.63
CA GLY A 385 10.24 12.30 18.40
C GLY A 385 9.54 11.89 17.10
N VAL A 386 8.21 11.71 17.11
CA VAL A 386 7.44 11.37 15.91
C VAL A 386 6.25 12.32 15.69
N GLU A 387 6.22 12.92 14.49
CA GLU A 387 5.08 13.61 13.92
C GLU A 387 4.24 12.58 13.16
N LEU A 388 3.05 12.26 13.66
CA LEU A 388 2.13 11.36 12.99
C LEU A 388 1.16 12.12 12.09
N ILE A 389 0.49 11.38 11.21
CA ILE A 389 -0.68 11.86 10.47
C ILE A 389 -1.91 11.01 10.82
N ASP A 390 -3.05 11.66 10.85
CA ASP A 390 -4.38 11.06 10.92
C ASP A 390 -4.81 10.48 9.55
N GLU A 391 -5.79 9.60 9.58
CA GLU A 391 -6.36 8.92 8.41
C GLU A 391 -7.07 9.88 7.43
N GLN A 392 -8.05 10.65 7.93
CA GLN A 392 -8.96 11.44 7.12
C GLN A 392 -9.67 12.56 7.91
N THR A 393 -10.28 13.52 7.21
CA THR A 393 -11.00 14.62 7.87
C THR A 393 -12.23 14.19 8.66
N GLY A 394 -12.88 13.09 8.27
CA GLY A 394 -14.02 12.51 8.99
C GLY A 394 -13.62 11.73 10.26
N TYR A 395 -12.37 11.27 10.35
CA TYR A 395 -11.86 10.42 11.43
C TYR A 395 -10.41 10.83 11.73
N ARG A 396 -10.26 11.84 12.61
CA ARG A 396 -8.96 12.33 13.08
C ARG A 396 -8.38 11.37 14.12
N LYS A 397 -7.82 10.26 13.61
CA LYS A 397 -7.04 9.25 14.34
C LYS A 397 -5.82 8.82 13.52
N PRO A 398 -4.65 8.59 14.15
CA PRO A 398 -3.48 8.14 13.46
C PRO A 398 -3.55 6.63 13.27
N GLY A 399 -3.68 6.16 12.03
CA GLY A 399 -3.65 4.73 11.71
C GLY A 399 -2.22 4.19 11.67
N ASN A 400 -2.06 2.91 12.02
CA ASN A 400 -0.79 2.18 11.93
C ASN A 400 -0.28 2.08 10.48
N SER A 401 -1.09 1.50 9.59
CA SER A 401 -0.77 1.38 8.16
C SER A 401 -0.69 2.74 7.47
N HIS A 402 -1.50 3.69 7.93
CA HIS A 402 -1.53 5.07 7.47
C HIS A 402 -0.19 5.78 7.67
N ASN A 403 0.44 5.64 8.83
CA ASN A 403 1.75 6.23 9.09
C ASN A 403 2.89 5.46 8.40
N SER A 404 2.81 4.12 8.29
CA SER A 404 3.78 3.37 7.48
C SER A 404 3.70 3.71 5.98
N ARG A 405 2.49 4.01 5.46
CA ARG A 405 2.26 4.48 4.08
C ARG A 405 3.03 5.77 3.79
N GLN A 406 2.84 6.81 4.63
CA GLN A 406 3.56 8.08 4.51
C GLN A 406 5.08 7.84 4.56
N ALA A 407 5.57 7.18 5.61
CA ALA A 407 6.98 6.88 5.80
C ALA A 407 7.60 6.17 4.58
N SER A 408 6.92 5.17 4.01
CA SER A 408 7.41 4.44 2.84
C SER A 408 7.57 5.33 1.60
N MET A 409 6.69 6.34 1.44
CA MET A 409 6.70 7.25 0.29
C MET A 409 7.62 8.46 0.51
N GLU A 410 7.80 8.92 1.74
CA GLU A 410 8.86 9.87 2.09
C GLU A 410 10.25 9.27 1.85
N LEU A 411 10.46 8.00 2.23
CA LEU A 411 11.70 7.27 1.91
C LEU A 411 11.87 7.08 0.40
N ARG A 412 10.78 6.81 -0.36
CA ARG A 412 10.82 6.76 -1.83
C ARG A 412 11.15 8.11 -2.47
N TYR A 413 10.63 9.21 -1.92
CA TYR A 413 10.94 10.57 -2.36
C TYR A 413 12.41 10.91 -2.08
N ALA A 414 12.92 10.56 -0.89
CA ALA A 414 14.33 10.70 -0.52
C ALA A 414 15.26 9.89 -1.46
N GLU A 415 14.91 8.63 -1.78
CA GLU A 415 15.65 7.79 -2.74
C GLU A 415 15.76 8.45 -4.13
N LEU A 416 14.69 9.12 -4.58
CA LEU A 416 14.62 9.70 -5.94
C LEU A 416 15.19 11.11 -6.06
N THR A 417 15.36 11.83 -4.95
CA THR A 417 15.67 13.28 -4.96
C THR A 417 16.87 13.68 -4.11
N GLY A 418 17.28 12.85 -3.15
CA GLY A 418 18.26 13.20 -2.11
C GLY A 418 17.70 14.08 -0.99
N ASP A 419 16.40 14.40 -0.98
CA ASP A 419 15.76 15.14 0.11
C ASP A 419 15.60 14.24 1.35
N THR A 420 16.47 14.44 2.33
CA THR A 420 16.47 13.67 3.58
C THR A 420 15.60 14.27 4.69
N SER A 421 14.91 15.39 4.45
CA SER A 421 14.20 16.18 5.49
C SER A 421 13.15 15.38 6.27
N ARG A 422 12.49 14.41 5.64
CA ARG A 422 11.47 13.55 6.26
C ARG A 422 11.98 12.15 6.65
N VAL A 423 13.24 11.79 6.37
CA VAL A 423 13.77 10.44 6.62
C VAL A 423 13.71 10.05 8.10
N THR A 424 14.17 10.93 9.01
CA THR A 424 14.15 10.67 10.45
C THR A 424 12.73 10.42 10.96
N ASN A 425 11.77 11.26 10.56
CA ASN A 425 10.37 11.07 10.97
C ASN A 425 9.76 9.79 10.38
N SER A 426 10.13 9.44 9.14
CA SER A 426 9.67 8.20 8.48
C SER A 426 10.13 6.95 9.24
N VAL A 427 11.38 6.93 9.72
CA VAL A 427 11.87 5.84 10.57
C VAL A 427 11.08 5.77 11.88
N ARG A 428 10.80 6.91 12.52
CA ARG A 428 10.04 6.93 13.79
C ARG A 428 8.54 6.59 13.58
N GLN A 429 7.94 6.94 12.44
CA GLN A 429 6.60 6.50 12.03
C GLN A 429 6.53 4.98 11.84
N LEU A 430 7.52 4.36 11.19
CA LEU A 430 7.62 2.90 11.05
C LEU A 430 7.84 2.21 12.41
N SER A 431 8.73 2.75 13.25
CA SER A 431 8.95 2.27 14.63
C SER A 431 7.68 2.35 15.47
N TRP A 432 6.97 3.47 15.45
CA TRP A 432 5.69 3.67 16.15
C TRP A 432 4.61 2.70 15.64
N ALA A 433 4.52 2.51 14.31
CA ALA A 433 3.54 1.60 13.73
C ALA A 433 3.75 0.13 14.13
N THR A 434 4.98 -0.30 14.50
CA THR A 434 5.21 -1.68 14.98
C THR A 434 4.34 -2.03 16.18
N TYR A 435 4.06 -1.08 17.09
CA TYR A 435 3.35 -1.31 18.36
C TYR A 435 1.90 -1.75 18.21
N SER A 436 1.33 -1.58 17.01
CA SER A 436 0.01 -2.11 16.67
C SER A 436 -0.02 -3.64 16.52
N VAL A 437 1.14 -4.30 16.37
CA VAL A 437 1.28 -5.76 16.23
C VAL A 437 1.56 -6.42 17.58
N ASP A 438 0.67 -7.32 18.04
CA ASP A 438 0.83 -8.16 19.23
C ASP A 438 1.85 -9.29 19.01
N PHE A 439 2.28 -9.97 20.09
CA PHE A 439 3.24 -11.09 20.04
C PHE A 439 2.83 -12.28 19.17
N ASP A 440 1.54 -12.41 18.82
CA ASP A 440 1.01 -13.45 17.94
C ASP A 440 0.66 -12.95 16.53
N GLY A 441 0.86 -11.66 16.22
CA GLY A 441 0.56 -11.07 14.91
C GLY A 441 -0.83 -10.45 14.74
N LYS A 442 -1.65 -10.35 15.81
CA LYS A 442 -2.81 -9.43 15.81
C LYS A 442 -2.34 -7.99 15.55
N ASN A 443 -2.84 -7.34 14.50
CA ASN A 443 -2.48 -5.96 14.16
C ASN A 443 -3.68 -5.03 14.35
N ARG A 444 -3.67 -4.27 15.45
CA ARG A 444 -4.82 -3.51 15.94
C ARG A 444 -4.73 -2.04 15.58
N TYR A 445 -5.79 -1.50 14.97
CA TYR A 445 -5.88 -0.09 14.66
C TYR A 445 -5.83 0.74 15.97
N PRO A 446 -5.02 1.81 16.05
CA PRO A 446 -4.84 2.59 17.27
C PRO A 446 -6.16 3.13 17.85
N TYR A 447 -6.44 2.78 19.11
CA TYR A 447 -7.67 3.10 19.86
C TYR A 447 -8.97 2.45 19.35
N ASP A 448 -8.90 1.51 18.40
CA ASP A 448 -10.07 0.86 17.79
C ASP A 448 -9.92 -0.69 17.79
N ASN A 449 -10.42 -1.40 16.77
CA ASN A 449 -10.43 -2.85 16.61
C ASN A 449 -9.30 -3.33 15.66
N ILE A 450 -9.24 -4.64 15.39
CA ILE A 450 -8.33 -5.21 14.38
C ILE A 450 -9.02 -5.09 13.02
N TRP A 451 -8.82 -3.96 12.34
CA TRP A 451 -9.28 -3.73 10.98
C TRP A 451 -8.37 -4.48 9.98
N LEU A 452 -8.95 -5.34 9.15
CA LEU A 452 -8.21 -6.28 8.32
C LEU A 452 -7.66 -5.67 7.03
N THR A 453 -8.28 -4.62 6.49
CA THR A 453 -7.71 -3.75 5.46
C THR A 453 -6.39 -3.13 5.95
N ASP A 454 -6.46 -2.37 7.04
CA ASP A 454 -5.35 -1.59 7.58
C ASP A 454 -4.23 -2.49 8.11
N GLY A 455 -4.53 -3.37 9.07
CA GLY A 455 -3.52 -4.16 9.78
C GLY A 455 -2.74 -5.17 8.94
N TYR A 456 -3.18 -5.48 7.71
CA TYR A 456 -2.62 -6.57 6.91
C TYR A 456 -2.34 -6.11 5.48
N GLY A 457 -3.38 -6.06 4.65
CA GLY A 457 -3.25 -5.77 3.22
C GLY A 457 -2.65 -4.39 2.93
N ASP A 458 -2.96 -3.39 3.75
CA ASP A 458 -2.35 -2.07 3.62
C ASP A 458 -0.99 -1.97 4.35
N TYR A 459 -0.87 -2.45 5.58
CA TYR A 459 0.34 -2.34 6.42
C TYR A 459 1.60 -2.98 5.80
N VAL A 460 1.52 -4.24 5.37
CA VAL A 460 2.67 -5.09 5.02
C VAL A 460 3.50 -4.50 3.87
N ARG A 461 2.84 -4.15 2.76
CA ARG A 461 3.47 -3.56 1.57
C ARG A 461 4.28 -2.28 1.85
N HIS A 462 3.93 -1.48 2.86
CA HIS A 462 4.62 -0.22 3.11
C HIS A 462 5.98 -0.41 3.78
N TYR A 463 6.13 -1.40 4.67
CA TYR A 463 7.46 -1.79 5.17
C TYR A 463 8.33 -2.37 4.06
N LEU A 464 7.78 -3.22 3.20
CA LEU A 464 8.48 -3.77 2.02
C LEU A 464 8.94 -2.64 1.08
N ARG A 465 8.08 -1.64 0.81
CA ARG A 465 8.42 -0.43 0.03
C ARG A 465 9.45 0.47 0.72
N ALA A 466 9.37 0.63 2.03
CA ALA A 466 10.34 1.39 2.83
C ALA A 466 11.74 0.74 2.77
N MET A 467 11.83 -0.58 2.97
CA MET A 467 13.06 -1.36 2.81
C MET A 467 13.59 -1.32 1.37
N ALA A 468 12.71 -1.29 0.36
CA ALA A 468 13.09 -1.11 -1.04
C ALA A 468 13.69 0.26 -1.34
N ALA A 469 13.18 1.33 -0.72
CA ALA A 469 13.72 2.67 -0.86
C ALA A 469 15.01 2.89 -0.04
N ALA A 470 15.04 2.36 1.19
CA ALA A 470 16.13 2.43 2.15
C ALA A 470 16.60 1.02 2.58
N PRO A 471 17.52 0.36 1.84
CA PRO A 471 17.97 -1.00 2.14
C PRO A 471 18.72 -1.19 3.48
N TRP A 472 19.03 -0.11 4.19
CA TRP A 472 19.54 -0.13 5.57
C TRP A 472 18.41 -0.29 6.62
N LEU A 473 17.15 -0.43 6.17
CA LEU A 473 16.02 -0.90 6.96
C LEU A 473 15.67 -2.39 6.70
N ALA A 474 16.26 -3.01 5.67
CA ALA A 474 16.17 -4.46 5.45
C ALA A 474 17.19 -5.21 6.32
N PRO A 475 16.96 -6.47 6.74
CA PRO A 475 17.89 -7.24 7.58
C PRO A 475 19.32 -7.34 7.03
N ASP A 476 20.28 -7.62 7.90
CA ASP A 476 21.71 -7.74 7.58
C ASP A 476 22.22 -9.20 7.54
N ASP A 477 21.39 -10.17 7.91
CA ASP A 477 21.74 -11.59 8.06
C ASP A 477 21.00 -12.54 7.09
N GLN A 478 20.08 -12.01 6.28
CA GLN A 478 19.32 -12.74 5.26
C GLN A 478 19.23 -11.98 3.92
N ASP A 479 19.14 -12.74 2.83
CA ASP A 479 19.13 -12.22 1.45
C ASP A 479 17.70 -11.99 0.94
N HIS A 480 17.45 -10.84 0.29
CA HIS A 480 16.12 -10.48 -0.21
C HIS A 480 16.15 -9.73 -1.53
N LEU A 481 15.17 -10.01 -2.41
CA LEU A 481 14.75 -9.12 -3.48
C LEU A 481 13.83 -8.05 -2.88
N LEU A 482 14.27 -6.79 -2.97
CA LEU A 482 13.58 -5.65 -2.37
C LEU A 482 12.69 -4.91 -3.38
N ARG A 483 13.07 -4.87 -4.66
CA ARG A 483 12.26 -4.29 -5.75
C ARG A 483 12.51 -5.01 -7.07
N THR A 484 11.49 -5.09 -7.91
CA THR A 484 11.57 -5.43 -9.34
C THR A 484 10.71 -4.45 -10.15
N SER A 485 11.01 -4.24 -11.42
CA SER A 485 10.12 -3.56 -12.39
C SER A 485 9.20 -4.53 -13.15
N SER A 486 9.23 -5.82 -12.81
CA SER A 486 8.39 -6.88 -13.36
C SER A 486 7.61 -7.59 -12.24
N ILE A 487 7.03 -8.75 -12.53
CA ILE A 487 6.35 -9.62 -11.56
C ILE A 487 7.17 -10.89 -11.36
N ILE A 488 7.49 -11.20 -10.10
CA ILE A 488 8.23 -12.41 -9.74
C ILE A 488 7.32 -13.63 -9.83
N LYS A 489 7.57 -14.47 -10.84
CA LYS A 489 6.88 -15.75 -11.08
C LYS A 489 7.40 -16.90 -10.22
N PHE A 490 8.60 -16.73 -9.66
CA PHE A 490 9.30 -17.69 -8.83
C PHE A 490 10.50 -17.00 -8.19
N ILE A 491 10.76 -17.26 -6.92
CA ILE A 491 12.05 -16.96 -6.29
C ILE A 491 12.40 -18.03 -5.25
N ARG A 492 13.69 -18.28 -5.09
CA ARG A 492 14.26 -19.20 -4.11
C ARG A 492 15.60 -18.70 -3.61
N TYR A 493 15.72 -18.60 -2.29
CA TYR A 493 16.94 -18.28 -1.57
C TYR A 493 17.64 -19.58 -1.10
N GLN A 494 18.97 -19.59 -1.15
CA GLN A 494 19.85 -20.67 -0.70
C GLN A 494 21.16 -20.04 -0.16
N PRO A 495 21.89 -20.68 0.77
CA PRO A 495 23.02 -20.04 1.47
C PRO A 495 24.19 -19.54 0.60
N ASP A 496 24.24 -19.91 -0.68
CA ASP A 496 25.26 -19.53 -1.66
C ASP A 496 24.67 -19.08 -3.01
N ARG A 497 23.32 -18.98 -3.11
CA ARG A 497 22.61 -18.85 -4.39
C ARG A 497 21.21 -18.26 -4.25
N ILE A 498 20.87 -17.30 -5.11
CA ILE A 498 19.50 -16.82 -5.32
C ILE A 498 19.09 -17.15 -6.76
N GLU A 499 17.89 -17.69 -6.93
CA GLU A 499 17.35 -18.05 -8.24
C GLU A 499 15.91 -17.52 -8.36
N TYR A 500 15.66 -16.64 -9.34
CA TYR A 500 14.35 -16.04 -9.55
C TYR A 500 13.95 -15.99 -11.02
N ARG A 501 12.65 -15.82 -11.27
CA ARG A 501 12.09 -15.64 -12.61
C ARG A 501 11.11 -14.49 -12.65
N THR A 502 11.35 -13.56 -13.55
CA THR A 502 10.48 -12.43 -13.90
C THR A 502 9.41 -12.86 -14.92
N PHE A 503 8.38 -12.03 -15.11
CA PHE A 503 7.39 -12.22 -16.17
C PHE A 503 7.86 -11.57 -17.49
N ASP A 504 8.38 -10.35 -17.39
CA ASP A 504 8.78 -9.53 -18.51
C ASP A 504 10.23 -9.85 -18.90
N GLY A 505 10.51 -9.94 -20.21
CA GLY A 505 11.85 -10.26 -20.72
C GLY A 505 12.89 -9.14 -20.53
N SER A 506 12.44 -7.94 -20.19
CA SER A 506 13.27 -6.82 -19.76
C SER A 506 12.79 -6.35 -18.39
N ALA A 507 13.69 -6.28 -17.42
CA ALA A 507 13.37 -5.85 -16.05
C ALA A 507 14.62 -5.34 -15.30
N GLN A 508 14.37 -4.52 -14.28
CA GLN A 508 15.35 -4.09 -13.28
C GLN A 508 15.00 -4.66 -11.90
N GLU A 509 15.99 -5.20 -11.19
CA GLU A 509 15.85 -5.63 -9.78
C GLU A 509 16.81 -4.89 -8.85
N LYS A 510 16.37 -4.69 -7.60
CA LYS A 510 17.21 -4.36 -6.44
C LYS A 510 17.11 -5.48 -5.42
N LEU A 511 18.25 -6.03 -5.01
CA LEU A 511 18.38 -7.02 -3.95
C LEU A 511 19.32 -6.52 -2.85
N LYS A 512 19.17 -7.05 -1.64
CA LYS A 512 20.19 -7.02 -0.59
C LYS A 512 20.69 -8.44 -0.39
N ILE A 513 22.01 -8.61 -0.37
CA ILE A 513 22.69 -9.90 -0.27
C ILE A 513 23.79 -9.79 0.77
N THR A 514 23.72 -10.64 1.79
CA THR A 514 24.60 -10.64 2.96
C THR A 514 25.10 -12.05 3.32
N SER A 515 24.35 -13.10 2.98
CA SER A 515 24.67 -14.48 3.38
C SER A 515 25.81 -15.11 2.57
N PHE A 516 26.10 -14.58 1.38
CA PHE A 516 27.23 -14.95 0.52
C PHE A 516 27.79 -13.77 -0.28
N MET A 517 29.05 -13.89 -0.72
CA MET A 517 29.68 -12.97 -1.66
C MET A 517 29.40 -13.42 -3.10
N PRO A 518 28.65 -12.67 -3.93
CA PRO A 518 28.33 -13.07 -5.30
C PRO A 518 29.59 -13.17 -6.20
N LEU A 519 29.71 -14.28 -6.94
CA LEU A 519 30.79 -14.54 -7.89
C LEU A 519 30.31 -14.62 -9.34
N SER A 520 29.07 -15.06 -9.57
CA SER A 520 28.47 -15.19 -10.89
C SER A 520 27.00 -14.78 -10.86
N VAL A 521 26.63 -13.88 -11.76
CA VAL A 521 25.25 -13.50 -12.05
C VAL A 521 24.97 -13.86 -13.50
N THR A 522 23.87 -14.56 -13.77
CA THR A 522 23.50 -14.99 -15.12
C THR A 522 22.03 -14.73 -15.41
N ALA A 523 21.72 -14.40 -16.66
CA ALA A 523 20.37 -14.24 -17.19
C ALA A 523 20.13 -15.27 -18.30
N ASN A 524 19.14 -16.15 -18.13
CA ASN A 524 18.94 -17.36 -18.94
C ASN A 524 20.21 -18.21 -19.12
N GLY A 525 21.11 -18.21 -18.11
CA GLY A 525 22.40 -18.89 -18.14
C GLY A 525 23.53 -18.14 -18.87
N VAL A 526 23.27 -16.98 -19.48
CA VAL A 526 24.29 -16.08 -20.03
C VAL A 526 24.86 -15.19 -18.91
N PRO A 527 26.18 -15.12 -18.70
CA PRO A 527 26.75 -14.24 -17.67
C PRO A 527 26.44 -12.75 -17.92
N LEU A 528 25.99 -12.06 -16.87
CA LEU A 528 25.84 -10.61 -16.87
C LEU A 528 27.18 -9.94 -16.52
N GLN A 529 27.48 -8.82 -17.17
CA GLN A 529 28.67 -8.02 -16.86
C GLN A 529 28.45 -7.22 -15.57
N ARG A 530 29.47 -7.15 -14.70
CA ARG A 530 29.48 -6.18 -13.59
C ARG A 530 29.78 -4.79 -14.12
N LEU A 531 28.90 -3.84 -13.86
CA LEU A 531 29.02 -2.43 -14.22
C LEU A 531 29.56 -1.60 -13.04
N ASN A 532 29.95 -0.36 -13.28
CA ASN A 532 30.65 0.49 -12.29
C ASN A 532 29.70 1.47 -11.56
N SER A 533 28.60 1.86 -12.19
CA SER A 533 27.64 2.84 -11.65
C SER A 533 26.19 2.41 -11.84
N ILE A 534 25.28 2.99 -11.05
CA ILE A 534 23.84 2.81 -11.22
C ILE A 534 23.40 3.37 -12.59
N SER A 535 23.96 4.52 -13.00
CA SER A 535 23.71 5.14 -14.30
C SER A 535 24.09 4.28 -15.53
N ASP A 536 25.02 3.32 -15.38
CA ASP A 536 25.31 2.36 -16.44
C ASP A 536 24.11 1.42 -16.66
N LEU A 537 23.48 0.95 -15.57
CA LEU A 537 22.35 0.01 -15.61
C LEU A 537 21.12 0.61 -16.30
N GLU A 538 20.87 1.91 -16.18
CA GLU A 538 19.74 2.58 -16.85
C GLU A 538 19.81 2.50 -18.39
N THR A 539 20.94 2.08 -18.96
CA THR A 539 21.16 1.99 -20.42
C THR A 539 21.80 0.67 -20.89
N GLN A 540 22.19 -0.22 -19.97
CA GLN A 540 22.94 -1.45 -20.28
C GLN A 540 22.47 -2.63 -19.44
N THR A 541 22.23 -3.76 -20.09
CA THR A 541 22.09 -5.06 -19.42
C THR A 541 23.37 -5.42 -18.63
N GLY A 542 23.24 -5.75 -17.36
CA GLY A 542 24.35 -6.03 -16.45
C GLY A 542 23.92 -6.08 -14.97
N PHE A 543 24.89 -6.00 -14.07
CA PHE A 543 24.62 -5.87 -12.62
C PHE A 543 25.63 -4.96 -11.91
N THR A 544 25.23 -4.36 -10.80
CA THR A 544 26.14 -3.74 -9.82
C THR A 544 26.04 -4.45 -8.47
N LEU A 545 27.05 -4.26 -7.64
CA LEU A 545 27.08 -4.68 -6.24
C LEU A 545 27.92 -3.65 -5.48
N GLY A 546 27.35 -2.96 -4.49
CA GLY A 546 28.02 -1.86 -3.81
C GLY A 546 28.43 -0.72 -4.74
N ALA A 547 27.51 -0.27 -5.61
CA ALA A 547 27.74 0.91 -6.46
C ALA A 547 27.80 2.20 -5.62
N PRO A 548 28.45 3.27 -6.09
CA PRO A 548 28.38 4.57 -5.43
C PRO A 548 26.92 5.03 -5.25
N GLY A 549 26.49 5.20 -3.99
CA GLY A 549 25.10 5.52 -3.62
C GLY A 549 24.28 4.33 -3.10
N ASP A 550 24.77 3.09 -3.25
CA ASP A 550 24.20 1.88 -2.67
C ASP A 550 25.05 1.39 -1.47
N LEU A 551 24.46 0.54 -0.62
CA LEU A 551 25.20 -0.18 0.42
C LEU A 551 26.13 -1.25 -0.21
N PRO A 552 27.23 -1.66 0.44
CA PRO A 552 28.10 -2.73 -0.06
C PRO A 552 27.40 -4.06 -0.33
N THR A 553 26.29 -4.32 0.38
CA THR A 553 25.42 -5.50 0.30
C THR A 553 24.29 -5.37 -0.72
N VAL A 554 24.06 -4.19 -1.30
CA VAL A 554 23.00 -3.98 -2.30
C VAL A 554 23.51 -4.34 -3.69
N MET A 555 22.76 -5.23 -4.34
CA MET A 555 22.92 -5.60 -5.74
C MET A 555 21.79 -4.97 -6.57
N ARG A 556 22.12 -4.44 -7.74
CA ARG A 556 21.12 -4.09 -8.76
C ARG A 556 21.39 -4.88 -10.03
N ILE A 557 20.34 -5.30 -10.71
CA ILE A 557 20.39 -6.04 -11.97
C ILE A 557 19.52 -5.31 -12.98
N HIS A 558 19.97 -5.23 -14.23
CA HIS A 558 19.13 -4.94 -15.39
C HIS A 558 19.36 -6.06 -16.41
N HIS A 559 18.29 -6.70 -16.86
CA HIS A 559 18.36 -7.76 -17.85
C HIS A 559 17.44 -7.46 -19.04
N GLU A 560 17.84 -7.91 -20.24
CA GLU A 560 17.01 -7.88 -21.46
C GLU A 560 16.97 -9.26 -22.11
N ASN A 561 15.87 -9.54 -22.83
CA ASN A 561 15.61 -10.78 -23.55
C ASN A 561 15.75 -12.08 -22.69
N ALA A 562 15.60 -11.95 -21.37
CA ALA A 562 15.79 -13.02 -20.40
C ALA A 562 14.74 -12.95 -19.28
N THR A 563 14.41 -14.09 -18.66
CA THR A 563 13.38 -14.17 -17.60
C THR A 563 13.76 -15.10 -16.45
N SER A 564 14.99 -15.64 -16.44
CA SER A 564 15.48 -16.52 -15.37
C SER A 564 16.85 -16.05 -14.92
N ILE A 565 16.92 -15.50 -13.71
CA ILE A 565 18.14 -14.95 -13.13
C ILE A 565 18.68 -15.92 -12.08
N VAL A 566 20.00 -16.17 -12.14
CA VAL A 566 20.72 -16.92 -11.11
C VAL A 566 21.90 -16.09 -10.63
N ILE A 567 21.89 -15.76 -9.34
CA ILE A 567 22.99 -15.17 -8.59
C ILE A 567 23.62 -16.31 -7.78
N SER A 568 24.93 -16.46 -7.81
CA SER A 568 25.65 -17.51 -7.08
C SER A 568 27.02 -17.04 -6.61
N GLY A 569 27.52 -17.58 -5.50
CA GLY A 569 28.75 -17.10 -4.87
C GLY A 569 29.32 -18.02 -3.81
N VAL A 570 29.94 -17.43 -2.78
CA VAL A 570 30.56 -18.16 -1.67
C VAL A 570 30.17 -17.58 -0.30
N PRO A 571 29.67 -18.40 0.64
CA PRO A 571 29.38 -17.96 2.01
C PRO A 571 30.64 -17.45 2.73
N PRO A 572 30.58 -16.40 3.59
CA PRO A 572 31.76 -15.79 4.20
C PRO A 572 32.66 -16.76 4.97
N LYS A 573 32.07 -17.79 5.59
CA LYS A 573 32.77 -18.87 6.31
C LYS A 573 33.77 -19.67 5.46
N TYR A 574 33.72 -19.57 4.14
CA TYR A 574 34.65 -20.23 3.22
C TYR A 574 35.72 -19.28 2.62
N LEU A 575 35.58 -17.95 2.76
CA LEU A 575 36.54 -16.97 2.25
C LEU A 575 37.92 -17.06 2.95
N PHE A 576 37.96 -17.65 4.15
CA PHE A 576 39.16 -17.73 5.00
C PHE A 576 39.71 -19.15 5.18
N LEU A 577 39.31 -20.12 4.35
CA LEU A 577 40.06 -21.38 4.25
C LEU A 577 41.42 -21.08 3.59
N PRO A 578 42.56 -21.24 4.30
CA PRO A 578 43.85 -21.00 3.69
C PRO A 578 44.09 -22.01 2.57
N LEU A 579 44.78 -21.60 1.50
CA LEU A 579 45.30 -22.57 0.52
C LEU A 579 46.28 -23.51 1.24
N ILE A 580 45.80 -24.71 1.58
CA ILE A 580 46.65 -25.84 1.94
C ILE A 580 47.44 -26.17 0.67
N GLN A 581 48.67 -25.66 0.61
CA GLN A 581 49.61 -26.00 -0.45
C GLN A 581 49.75 -27.52 -0.51
N GLN A 582 49.61 -28.09 -1.70
CA GLN A 582 49.87 -29.50 -1.92
C GLN A 582 51.34 -29.77 -1.60
N ILE A 583 51.61 -30.40 -0.46
CA ILE A 583 52.93 -30.92 -0.11
C ILE A 583 53.21 -32.11 -1.05
N PRO A 584 54.25 -32.07 -1.89
CA PRO A 584 54.59 -33.20 -2.74
C PRO A 584 55.23 -34.33 -1.93
N GLN A 585 54.86 -35.57 -2.27
CA GLN A 585 55.62 -36.80 -2.02
C GLN A 585 55.62 -37.63 -3.30
#